data_AF-A0A2H3SJQ7-F1
#
_entry.id   AF-A0A2H3SJQ7-F1
#
_cell.length_a   1.000
_cell.length_b   1.000
_cell.length_c   1.000
_cell.angle_alpha   90.00
_cell.angle_beta   90.00
_cell.angle_gamma   90.00
#
_symmetry.space_group_name_H-M   'P 1'
#
loop_
_entity.id
_entity.type
_entity.pdbx_description
1 polymer ?
#
loop_
_entity_poly.entity_id
_entity_poly.type
_entity_poly.pdbx_seq_one_letter_code
_entity_poly.pdbx_strand_id
1 'polypeptide(L)'
;MFINSWMLSALLVLANKAAATNIQRVVEIAGINTSNVTIWDCPSTTSPDLSQSMIQTAMNDFAYTFYTEKDVKRAFERYVASNYVQHNPSIPDGRDAAVKILSPLFGSKNNTFEIARVMVGPEYTTIHIKAGGANDSLTNVFDVYRTKGSCIVEHWDCLQAMEKNTTSHHPYF
;
A
#
# COMPACT_ATOMS: atom_id res chain seq x y z
N MET A 1 -44.16 -38.40 -9.10
CA MET A 1 -43.62 -39.15 -10.25
C MET A 1 -42.70 -38.21 -11.01
N PHE A 2 -41.40 -38.49 -11.03
CA PHE A 2 -40.34 -37.68 -11.65
C PHE A 2 -40.37 -37.76 -13.19
N ILE A 3 -39.81 -36.74 -13.86
CA ILE A 3 -38.87 -36.72 -15.02
C ILE A 3 -38.70 -35.22 -15.37
N ASN A 4 -37.62 -34.55 -14.92
CA ASN A 4 -36.27 -34.35 -15.50
C ASN A 4 -36.12 -33.12 -16.41
N SER A 5 -35.30 -32.21 -15.88
CA SER A 5 -34.77 -30.96 -16.44
C SER A 5 -33.55 -31.25 -17.31
N TRP A 6 -33.70 -31.41 -18.62
CA TRP A 6 -32.61 -31.28 -19.62
C TRP A 6 -33.21 -31.11 -21.03
N MET A 7 -33.37 -29.87 -21.50
CA MET A 7 -33.36 -29.47 -22.92
C MET A 7 -33.59 -27.94 -23.01
N LEU A 8 -32.93 -27.26 -23.96
CA LEU A 8 -32.61 -25.82 -24.05
C LEU A 8 -31.38 -25.45 -23.18
N SER A 9 -30.15 -25.32 -23.68
CA SER A 9 -29.72 -24.95 -25.02
C SER A 9 -28.26 -25.39 -25.24
N ALA A 10 -28.03 -26.31 -26.17
CA ALA A 10 -26.74 -26.51 -26.79
C ALA A 10 -26.73 -25.71 -28.10
N LEU A 11 -26.04 -24.56 -28.12
CA LEU A 11 -25.56 -23.89 -29.33
C LEU A 11 -24.68 -22.70 -28.93
N LEU A 12 -23.41 -22.72 -29.40
CA LEU A 12 -22.37 -21.70 -29.31
C LEU A 12 -21.92 -21.37 -27.87
N VAL A 13 -20.69 -21.65 -27.43
CA VAL A 13 -19.44 -21.16 -28.02
C VAL A 13 -18.31 -22.14 -27.72
N LEU A 14 -17.86 -22.87 -28.74
CA LEU A 14 -16.45 -23.23 -28.90
C LEU A 14 -15.76 -22.03 -29.58
N ALA A 15 -14.55 -21.69 -29.14
CA ALA A 15 -13.72 -20.50 -29.45
C ALA A 15 -13.94 -19.32 -28.49
N ASN A 16 -13.07 -19.04 -27.51
CA ASN A 16 -11.66 -18.70 -27.70
C ASN A 16 -10.84 -19.05 -26.45
N LYS A 17 -9.93 -20.01 -26.59
CA LYS A 17 -8.64 -19.96 -25.89
C LYS A 17 -7.73 -19.04 -26.70
N ALA A 18 -7.93 -17.74 -26.60
CA ALA A 18 -6.99 -16.73 -27.07
C ALA A 18 -7.37 -15.37 -26.47
N ALA A 19 -6.36 -14.65 -25.99
CA ALA A 19 -6.39 -13.28 -25.49
C ALA A 19 -6.95 -13.06 -24.07
N ALA A 20 -6.28 -13.62 -23.06
CA ALA A 20 -6.05 -12.85 -21.83
C ALA A 20 -5.04 -11.74 -22.17
N THR A 21 -5.51 -10.68 -22.84
CA THR A 21 -4.66 -9.56 -23.24
C THR A 21 -5.22 -8.29 -22.60
N ASN A 22 -4.49 -7.85 -21.58
CA ASN A 22 -4.28 -6.44 -21.27
C ASN A 22 -5.50 -5.63 -20.79
N ILE A 23 -5.82 -5.74 -19.49
CA ILE A 23 -6.51 -4.67 -18.75
C ILE A 23 -5.57 -4.17 -17.66
N GLN A 24 -4.55 -3.43 -18.07
CA GLN A 24 -3.87 -2.51 -17.19
C GLN A 24 -3.76 -1.17 -17.90
N ARG A 25 -4.92 -0.55 -18.15
CA ARG A 25 -4.97 0.88 -18.49
C ARG A 25 -4.81 1.68 -17.20
N VAL A 26 -3.62 1.63 -16.61
CA VAL A 26 -3.17 2.79 -15.84
C VAL A 26 -2.88 3.83 -16.90
N VAL A 27 -3.68 4.90 -16.94
CA VAL A 27 -3.40 6.03 -17.82
C VAL A 27 -2.05 6.58 -17.37
N GLU A 28 -1.05 6.60 -18.25
CA GLU A 28 0.18 7.35 -18.00
C GLU A 28 -0.22 8.79 -17.68
N ILE A 29 0.03 9.21 -16.44
CA ILE A 29 -0.16 10.60 -16.05
C ILE A 29 1.02 11.35 -16.63
N ALA A 30 0.76 12.19 -17.63
CA ALA A 30 1.78 13.01 -18.27
C ALA A 30 2.59 13.79 -17.23
N GLY A 31 3.92 13.68 -17.27
CA GLY A 31 4.84 14.36 -16.36
C GLY A 31 5.34 13.54 -15.18
N ILE A 32 4.82 12.32 -14.95
CA ILE A 32 5.38 11.40 -13.94
C ILE A 32 6.45 10.52 -14.59
N ASN A 33 7.72 10.92 -14.49
CA ASN A 33 8.84 10.07 -14.89
C ASN A 33 9.26 9.17 -13.70
N THR A 34 8.75 7.94 -13.64
CA THR A 34 9.17 6.92 -12.67
C THR A 34 10.42 6.13 -13.11
N SER A 35 11.00 6.46 -14.27
CA SER A 35 11.96 5.62 -14.99
C SER A 35 13.43 5.85 -14.62
N ASN A 36 13.73 6.90 -13.82
CA ASN A 36 15.11 7.32 -13.60
C ASN A 36 15.86 6.52 -12.53
N VAL A 37 15.19 5.65 -11.76
CA VAL A 37 15.84 4.77 -10.77
C VAL A 37 15.61 3.31 -11.16
N THR A 38 16.66 2.70 -11.72
CA THR A 38 16.63 1.29 -12.17
C THR A 38 17.26 0.34 -11.15
N ILE A 39 18.00 0.85 -10.16
CA ILE A 39 18.66 0.08 -9.11
C ILE A 39 18.23 0.60 -7.75
N TRP A 40 17.71 -0.29 -6.91
CA TRP A 40 17.23 0.00 -5.56
C TRP A 40 18.18 -0.61 -4.54
N ASP A 41 18.61 0.21 -3.58
CA ASP A 41 19.51 -0.20 -2.50
C ASP A 41 18.71 -0.88 -1.38
N CYS A 42 18.14 -2.03 -1.72
CA CYS A 42 17.26 -2.80 -0.85
C CYS A 42 18.01 -3.43 0.32
N PRO A 43 17.42 -3.48 1.53
CA PRO A 43 17.99 -4.20 2.66
C PRO A 43 18.21 -5.67 2.37
N SER A 44 19.25 -6.28 2.95
CA SER A 44 19.53 -7.72 2.83
C SER A 44 18.44 -8.62 3.43
N THR A 45 17.54 -8.06 4.23
CA THR A 45 16.34 -8.70 4.78
C THR A 45 15.18 -8.81 3.77
N THR A 46 15.33 -8.26 2.57
CA THR A 46 14.33 -8.29 1.50
C THR A 46 14.77 -9.19 0.35
N SER A 47 13.81 -9.65 -0.45
CA SER A 47 14.08 -10.43 -1.68
C SER A 47 13.22 -9.89 -2.82
N PRO A 48 13.78 -9.72 -4.03
CA PRO A 48 13.04 -9.27 -5.21
C PRO A 48 12.14 -10.37 -5.80
N ASP A 49 12.48 -11.64 -5.58
CA ASP A 49 11.75 -12.79 -6.09
C ASP A 49 11.05 -13.51 -4.93
N LEU A 50 9.76 -13.23 -4.78
CA LEU A 50 8.91 -13.76 -3.73
C LEU A 50 7.53 -14.10 -4.30
N SER A 51 6.91 -15.13 -3.75
CA SER A 51 5.50 -15.40 -4.03
C SER A 51 4.61 -14.30 -3.45
N GLN A 52 3.40 -14.15 -4.00
CA GLN A 52 2.45 -13.14 -3.52
C GLN A 52 2.14 -13.27 -2.02
N SER A 53 2.05 -14.49 -1.49
CA SER A 53 1.79 -14.70 -0.06
C SER A 53 2.97 -14.29 0.83
N MET A 54 4.20 -14.42 0.34
CA MET A 54 5.39 -13.94 1.06
C MET A 54 5.48 -12.41 1.03
N ILE A 55 5.12 -11.76 -0.08
CA ILE A 55 5.01 -10.30 -0.16
C ILE A 55 3.93 -9.80 0.82
N GLN A 56 2.74 -10.43 0.82
CA GLN A 56 1.67 -10.14 1.78
C GLN A 56 2.15 -10.24 3.23
N THR A 57 2.94 -11.26 3.55
CA THR A 57 3.48 -11.48 4.89
C THR A 57 4.46 -10.37 5.28
N ALA A 58 5.41 -10.04 4.39
CA ALA A 58 6.39 -8.98 4.61
C ALA A 58 5.73 -7.61 4.80
N MET A 59 4.71 -7.30 3.99
CA MET A 59 4.02 -6.00 4.04
C MET A 59 3.09 -5.88 5.25
N ASN A 60 2.49 -6.98 5.71
CA ASN A 60 1.78 -6.99 6.99
C ASN A 60 2.74 -6.79 8.18
N ASP A 61 3.93 -7.41 8.15
CA ASP A 61 4.96 -7.21 9.17
C ASP A 61 5.47 -5.76 9.18
N PHE A 62 5.75 -5.19 8.00
CA PHE A 62 6.08 -3.76 7.87
C PHE A 62 4.99 -2.88 8.47
N ALA A 63 3.72 -3.07 8.08
CA ALA A 63 2.60 -2.28 8.58
C ALA A 63 2.47 -2.39 10.10
N TYR A 64 2.53 -3.60 10.64
CA TYR A 64 2.44 -3.83 12.08
C TYR A 64 3.58 -3.15 12.84
N THR A 65 4.83 -3.34 12.41
CA THR A 65 5.98 -2.71 13.06
C THR A 65 5.96 -1.19 12.96
N PHE A 66 5.55 -0.64 11.82
CA PHE A 66 5.53 0.80 11.63
C PHE A 66 4.38 1.49 12.37
N TYR A 67 3.13 1.06 12.18
CA TYR A 67 1.98 1.79 12.73
C TYR A 67 1.56 1.32 14.12
N THR A 68 1.64 0.02 14.38
CA THR A 68 1.18 -0.57 15.66
C THR A 68 2.26 -0.50 16.72
N GLU A 69 3.45 -1.02 16.42
CA GLU A 69 4.58 -0.98 17.37
C GLU A 69 5.28 0.38 17.39
N LYS A 70 5.03 1.22 16.38
CA LYS A 70 5.63 2.56 16.23
C LYS A 70 7.15 2.53 16.16
N ASP A 71 7.74 1.40 15.75
CA ASP A 71 9.17 1.24 15.56
C ASP A 71 9.54 1.58 14.12
N VAL A 72 9.53 2.89 13.83
CA VAL A 72 9.80 3.47 12.52
C VAL A 72 11.16 2.99 11.98
N LYS A 73 12.20 3.08 12.81
CA LYS A 73 13.56 2.72 12.42
C LYS A 73 13.63 1.25 12.01
N ARG A 74 13.06 0.33 12.81
CA ARG A 74 13.08 -1.10 12.51
C ARG A 74 12.29 -1.43 11.24
N ALA A 75 11.09 -0.86 11.08
CA ALA A 75 10.29 -1.09 9.87
C ALA A 75 11.05 -0.65 8.61
N PHE A 76 11.63 0.56 8.63
CA PHE A 76 12.32 1.14 7.49
C PHE A 76 13.64 0.43 7.17
N GLU A 77 14.47 0.13 8.18
CA GLU A 77 15.73 -0.59 7.96
C GLU A 77 15.53 -2.01 7.44
N ARG A 78 14.41 -2.65 7.79
CA ARG A 78 14.10 -4.02 7.37
C ARG A 78 13.50 -4.11 5.98
N TYR A 79 12.71 -3.12 5.55
CA TYR A 79 11.90 -3.24 4.32
C TYR A 79 12.12 -2.14 3.29
N VAL A 80 12.71 -0.99 3.63
CA VAL A 80 12.76 0.18 2.75
C VAL A 80 14.16 0.36 2.17
N ALA A 81 14.25 0.54 0.85
CA ALA A 81 15.51 0.84 0.16
C ALA A 81 16.12 2.14 0.70
N SER A 82 17.45 2.23 0.84
CA SER A 82 18.07 3.48 1.32
C SER A 82 17.80 4.66 0.38
N ASN A 83 17.70 4.39 -0.91
CA ASN A 83 17.42 5.36 -1.97
C ASN A 83 15.94 5.37 -2.42
N TYR A 84 15.00 4.95 -1.56
CA TYR A 84 13.58 4.96 -1.92
C TYR A 84 13.08 6.38 -2.25
N VAL A 85 12.15 6.48 -3.21
CA VAL A 85 11.57 7.74 -3.67
C VAL A 85 10.35 8.12 -2.82
N GLN A 86 10.27 9.38 -2.41
CA GLN A 86 9.22 9.92 -1.56
C GLN A 86 8.44 11.01 -2.30
N HIS A 87 7.12 10.84 -2.36
CA HIS A 87 6.23 11.81 -3.01
C HIS A 87 5.51 12.74 -2.03
N ASN A 88 5.53 12.45 -0.71
CA ASN A 88 5.02 13.40 0.27
C ASN A 88 5.86 14.68 0.23
N PRO A 89 5.28 15.85 -0.09
CA PRO A 89 6.04 17.10 -0.25
C PRO A 89 6.69 17.62 1.04
N SER A 90 6.35 17.05 2.20
CA SER A 90 6.88 17.41 3.51
C SER A 90 8.08 16.56 3.93
N ILE A 91 8.44 15.52 3.17
CA ILE A 91 9.49 14.56 3.51
C ILE A 91 10.44 14.44 2.32
N PRO A 92 11.75 14.74 2.47
CA PRO A 92 12.73 14.51 1.42
C PRO A 92 12.87 13.03 1.04
N ASP A 93 13.40 12.76 -0.14
CA ASP A 93 13.77 11.42 -0.60
C ASP A 93 14.73 10.70 0.35
N GLY A 94 14.69 9.37 0.31
CA GLY A 94 15.64 8.49 0.99
C GLY A 94 15.22 8.07 2.40
N ARG A 95 15.61 6.84 2.77
CA ARG A 95 15.17 6.17 4.02
C ARG A 95 15.52 6.99 5.25
N ASP A 96 16.74 7.50 5.31
CA ASP A 96 17.24 8.17 6.51
C ASP A 96 16.50 9.49 6.77
N ALA A 97 16.13 10.22 5.71
CA ALA A 97 15.31 11.43 5.83
C ALA A 97 13.93 11.11 6.41
N ALA A 98 13.29 10.06 5.90
CA ALA A 98 12.00 9.60 6.38
C ALA A 98 12.05 9.14 7.84
N VAL A 99 13.02 8.29 8.21
CA VAL A 99 13.20 7.82 9.60
C VAL A 99 13.40 8.99 10.54
N LYS A 100 14.23 9.97 10.16
CA LYS A 100 14.49 11.17 10.97
C LYS A 100 13.23 12.00 11.24
N ILE A 101 12.36 12.15 10.24
CA ILE A 101 11.13 12.96 10.35
C ILE A 101 10.02 12.18 11.07
N LEU A 102 9.85 10.90 10.75
CA LEU A 102 8.74 10.09 11.23
C LEU A 102 8.96 9.58 12.66
N SER A 103 10.19 9.28 13.08
CA SER A 103 10.44 8.71 14.42
C SER A 103 9.91 9.59 15.57
N PRO A 104 10.11 10.94 15.58
CA PRO A 104 9.51 11.79 16.59
C PRO A 104 7.98 11.86 16.51
N LEU A 105 7.41 11.85 15.30
CA LEU A 105 5.96 11.88 15.10
C LEU A 105 5.30 10.63 15.68
N PHE A 106 5.84 9.44 15.38
CA PHE A 106 5.33 8.18 15.90
C PHE A 106 5.61 8.00 17.39
N GLY A 107 6.75 8.50 17.89
CA GLY A 107 7.08 8.47 19.32
C GLY A 107 6.22 9.36 20.21
N SER A 108 5.47 10.31 19.63
CA SER A 108 4.56 11.18 20.38
C SER A 108 3.35 10.41 20.94
N LYS A 109 3.05 10.60 22.22
CA LYS A 109 1.86 10.03 22.86
C LYS A 109 0.54 10.63 22.34
N ASN A 110 0.61 11.83 21.76
CA ASN A 110 -0.56 12.51 21.21
C ASN A 110 -0.95 11.98 19.83
N ASN A 111 -0.08 11.20 19.19
CA ASN A 111 -0.33 10.64 17.87
C ASN A 111 -0.73 9.17 18.00
N THR A 112 -1.85 8.78 17.43
CA THR A 112 -2.33 7.39 17.37
C THR A 112 -2.45 6.94 15.93
N PHE A 113 -2.27 5.64 15.70
CA PHE A 113 -2.37 5.06 14.37
C PHE A 113 -3.08 3.72 14.50
N GLU A 114 -4.16 3.53 13.75
CA GLU A 114 -4.93 2.29 13.72
C GLU A 114 -5.03 1.83 12.26
N ILE A 115 -4.53 0.63 11.97
CA ILE A 115 -4.62 0.04 10.64
C ILE A 115 -6.05 -0.47 10.42
N ALA A 116 -6.77 0.09 9.46
CA ALA A 116 -8.08 -0.38 9.07
C ALA A 116 -7.99 -1.60 8.12
N ARG A 117 -7.02 -1.59 7.20
CA ARG A 117 -6.74 -2.69 6.27
C ARG A 117 -5.39 -2.51 5.58
N VAL A 118 -4.82 -3.65 5.17
CA VAL A 118 -3.62 -3.73 4.32
C VAL A 118 -4.02 -4.46 3.04
N MET A 119 -3.81 -3.82 1.89
CA MET A 119 -4.13 -4.36 0.57
C MET A 119 -2.83 -4.57 -0.18
N VAL A 120 -2.41 -5.83 -0.36
CA VAL A 120 -1.11 -6.16 -0.96
C VAL A 120 -1.32 -6.79 -2.33
N GLY A 121 -0.88 -6.08 -3.36
CA GLY A 121 -0.75 -6.58 -4.71
C GLY A 121 0.69 -7.05 -5.01
N PRO A 122 0.98 -7.41 -6.28
CA PRO A 122 2.31 -7.88 -6.68
C PRO A 122 3.39 -6.80 -6.65
N GLU A 123 3.02 -5.55 -6.94
CA GLU A 123 3.97 -4.41 -7.00
C GLU A 123 3.53 -3.24 -6.11
N TYR A 124 2.28 -3.21 -5.65
CA TYR A 124 1.78 -2.11 -4.82
C TYR A 124 1.14 -2.64 -3.55
N THR A 125 1.44 -1.98 -2.44
CA THR A 125 0.77 -2.17 -1.15
C THR A 125 0.13 -0.88 -0.73
N THR A 126 -1.15 -0.93 -0.36
CA THR A 126 -1.84 0.21 0.25
C THR A 126 -2.20 -0.10 1.69
N ILE A 127 -1.88 0.82 2.58
CA ILE A 127 -2.22 0.76 4.00
C ILE A 127 -3.20 1.88 4.27
N HIS A 128 -4.38 1.51 4.76
CA HIS A 128 -5.43 2.45 5.15
C HIS A 128 -5.38 2.63 6.67
N ILE A 129 -5.05 3.84 7.12
CA ILE A 129 -4.80 4.15 8.52
C ILE A 129 -5.74 5.23 9.00
N LYS A 130 -6.28 5.05 10.21
CA LYS A 130 -6.86 6.12 10.99
C LYS A 130 -5.75 6.72 11.87
N ALA A 131 -5.38 7.97 11.59
CA ALA A 131 -4.39 8.70 12.38
C ALA A 131 -5.09 9.68 13.33
N GLY A 132 -4.74 9.63 14.62
CA GLY A 132 -5.15 10.61 15.62
C GLY A 132 -4.02 11.58 15.94
N GLY A 133 -4.38 12.81 16.31
CA GLY A 133 -3.44 13.86 16.70
C GLY A 133 -3.98 14.70 17.87
N ALA A 134 -3.33 15.84 18.14
CA ALA A 134 -3.75 16.75 19.19
C ALA A 134 -5.19 17.28 18.98
N ASN A 135 -5.85 17.67 20.08
CA ASN A 135 -7.22 18.21 20.08
C ASN A 135 -8.24 17.27 19.42
N ASP A 136 -8.06 15.95 19.59
CA ASP A 136 -8.91 14.90 19.02
C ASP A 136 -9.04 14.98 17.48
N SER A 137 -8.03 15.54 16.80
CA SER A 137 -8.00 15.56 15.34
C SER A 137 -7.89 14.14 14.79
N LEU A 138 -8.73 13.78 13.84
CA LEU A 138 -8.66 12.49 13.15
C LEU A 138 -8.40 12.71 11.65
N THR A 139 -7.52 11.90 11.10
CA THR A 139 -7.15 11.91 9.68
C THR A 139 -7.30 10.51 9.11
N ASN A 140 -7.99 10.43 7.98
CA ASN A 140 -8.04 9.25 7.12
C ASN A 140 -6.81 9.27 6.20
N VAL A 141 -5.95 8.26 6.31
CA VAL A 141 -4.68 8.19 5.59
C VAL A 141 -4.65 6.97 4.69
N PHE A 142 -4.27 7.18 3.44
CA PHE A 142 -3.89 6.11 2.53
C PHE A 142 -2.42 6.24 2.18
N ASP A 143 -1.61 5.33 2.68
CA ASP A 143 -0.21 5.21 2.29
C ASP A 143 -0.10 4.13 1.21
N VAL A 144 0.49 4.49 0.07
CA VAL A 144 0.72 3.62 -1.08
C VAL A 144 2.21 3.42 -1.24
N TYR A 145 2.63 2.17 -1.21
CA TYR A 145 4.01 1.75 -1.39
C TYR A 145 4.15 0.97 -2.68
N ARG A 146 5.13 1.32 -3.51
CA ARG A 146 5.60 0.42 -4.56
C ARG A 146 6.68 -0.49 -4.00
N THR A 147 6.62 -1.76 -4.37
CA THR A 147 7.56 -2.78 -3.92
C THR A 147 8.25 -3.49 -5.08
N LYS A 148 9.49 -3.93 -4.83
CA LYS A 148 10.19 -4.95 -5.63
C LYS A 148 10.38 -6.17 -4.73
N GLY A 149 9.51 -7.17 -4.93
CA GLY A 149 9.34 -8.26 -3.98
C GLY A 149 8.93 -7.72 -2.60
N SER A 150 9.73 -7.96 -1.56
CA SER A 150 9.47 -7.41 -0.21
C SER A 150 10.16 -6.07 0.08
N CYS A 151 10.89 -5.50 -0.87
CA CYS A 151 11.55 -4.22 -0.70
C CYS A 151 10.63 -3.07 -1.12
N ILE A 152 10.36 -2.11 -0.24
CA ILE A 152 9.67 -0.86 -0.52
C ILE A 152 10.65 0.10 -1.18
N VAL A 153 10.29 0.59 -2.36
CA VAL A 153 11.16 1.42 -3.20
C VAL A 153 10.59 2.80 -3.48
N GLU A 154 9.30 3.01 -3.23
CA GLU A 154 8.63 4.26 -3.51
C GLU A 154 7.38 4.41 -2.63
N HIS A 155 7.04 5.65 -2.26
CA HIS A 155 5.92 5.94 -1.38
C HIS A 155 5.14 7.18 -1.83
N TRP A 156 3.82 7.08 -1.77
CA TRP A 156 2.87 8.19 -1.83
C TRP A 156 1.93 8.13 -0.65
N ASP A 157 1.39 9.28 -0.25
CA ASP A 157 0.32 9.33 0.71
C ASP A 157 -0.80 10.28 0.31
N CYS A 158 -1.98 10.06 0.89
CA CYS A 158 -3.10 10.96 0.84
C CYS A 158 -3.70 11.07 2.24
N LEU A 159 -3.72 12.29 2.77
CA LEU A 159 -4.21 12.61 4.11
C LEU A 159 -5.49 13.43 3.97
N GLN A 160 -6.60 12.90 4.50
CA GLN A 160 -7.88 13.58 4.54
C GLN A 160 -8.31 13.80 6.00
N ALA A 161 -8.40 15.06 6.42
CA ALA A 161 -9.00 15.39 7.71
C ALA A 161 -10.44 14.85 7.76
N MET A 162 -10.80 14.19 8.85
CA MET A 162 -12.13 13.61 9.01
C MET A 162 -13.14 14.68 9.43
N GLU A 163 -14.24 14.77 8.69
CA GLU A 163 -15.34 15.66 9.03
C GLU A 163 -16.19 15.06 10.14
N LYS A 164 -16.59 15.90 11.11
CA LYS A 164 -17.50 15.49 12.20
C LYS A 164 -18.92 15.24 11.68
N ASN A 165 -19.33 15.97 10.65
CA ASN A 165 -20.67 15.93 10.09
C ASN A 165 -20.58 15.41 8.64
N THR A 166 -20.88 14.13 8.44
CA THR A 166 -20.88 13.52 7.11
C THR A 166 -22.30 13.29 6.60
N THR A 167 -22.52 13.50 5.30
CA THR A 167 -23.80 13.16 4.64
C THR A 167 -23.95 11.66 4.39
N SER A 168 -22.83 10.95 4.23
CA SER A 168 -22.81 9.52 3.88
C SER A 168 -23.39 8.62 4.98
N HIS A 169 -23.36 9.05 6.25
CA HIS A 169 -23.71 8.26 7.44
C HIS A 169 -22.88 6.97 7.63
N HIS A 170 -21.93 6.67 6.74
CA HIS A 170 -20.97 5.59 6.86
C HIS A 170 -19.63 6.10 7.43
N PRO A 171 -18.92 5.28 8.24
CA PRO A 171 -17.58 5.63 8.71
C PRO A 171 -16.58 5.70 7.54
N TYR A 172 -15.48 6.43 7.76
CA TYR A 172 -14.35 6.49 6.81
C TYR A 172 -13.61 5.15 6.65
N PHE A 173 -13.82 4.21 7.59
CA PHE A 173 -13.14 2.91 7.70
C PHE A 173 -14.17 1.80 7.70
#